data_AF-V6U2P2-F1
#
_entry.id   AF-V6U2P2-F1
#
_cell.length_a   1.000
_cell.length_b   1.000
_cell.length_c   1.000
_cell.angle_alpha   90.00
_cell.angle_beta   90.00
_cell.angle_gamma   90.00
#
_symmetry.space_group_name_H-M   'P 1'
#
loop_
_entity.id
_entity.type
_entity.pdbx_description
1 polymer ?
#
loop_
_entity_poly.entity_id
_entity_poly.type
_entity_poly.pdbx_seq_one_letter_code
_entity_poly.pdbx_strand_id
1 'polypeptide(L)'
;MGPATPIPQLRTHCCSVAYQKAPGSGVCREARDGVCVMYKEEMRSVQTAGTCTTSPEKCNPDACNVQIGNSIYCSRCKDESSEFPINGVCTNQKDDNTCTAGGVCTSCKEGYFLHKGGCYKKGEEPGSLICKPTGSTVGVCDECQAGYFKNPSAANNKQSCIACSDTSIIDSVTGVDGCTACSGPTLAGTQDAPKTTTCSACSNSKIVKTAKDKTTSCIEEADCTKAEGFFIDSTSGKKCSACNENCKTCSGAAAQCISCKTDTPYLKKDTDSDTGICVDAADCTNGHTYYADDTVDPTSGKLCRKCAEGGVTVCTKCEKIESGVVCKECPGPDNTIFDLGRKSCVAECPADSSPDTDSVCVQQGFRLFLQRTSGYLRCGYPHRRRVLCHKKK
;
A
#
# COMPACT_ATOMS: atom_id res chain seq x y z
N MET A 1 29.96 60.66 38.86
CA MET A 1 28.68 60.74 39.58
C MET A 1 27.58 60.30 38.63
N GLY A 2 26.79 59.30 39.02
CA GLY A 2 25.63 58.80 38.26
C GLY A 2 25.88 57.42 37.61
N PRO A 3 24.96 56.44 37.75
CA PRO A 3 25.31 55.03 37.90
C PRO A 3 24.98 54.15 36.69
N ALA A 4 25.69 53.03 36.59
CA ALA A 4 25.35 51.89 35.76
C ALA A 4 24.57 50.84 36.58
N THR A 5 23.49 50.30 36.01
CA THR A 5 22.74 49.10 36.45
C THR A 5 21.90 48.58 35.26
N PRO A 6 21.46 47.29 35.20
CA PRO A 6 22.30 46.11 34.90
C PRO A 6 21.63 45.19 33.85
N ILE A 7 22.34 44.18 33.30
CA ILE A 7 21.72 43.07 32.54
C ILE A 7 22.27 41.74 33.10
N PRO A 8 21.42 40.70 33.27
CA PRO A 8 21.58 39.71 34.33
C PRO A 8 22.39 38.48 33.93
N GLN A 9 22.93 37.87 34.98
CA GLN A 9 23.66 36.61 35.06
C GLN A 9 22.81 35.42 34.59
N LEU A 10 23.37 34.53 33.77
CA LEU A 10 22.99 33.11 33.78
C LEU A 10 24.21 32.25 34.06
N ARG A 11 24.14 31.55 35.19
CA ARG A 11 25.13 30.62 35.73
C ARG A 11 25.29 29.41 34.81
N THR A 12 26.52 29.13 34.39
CA THR A 12 26.91 27.82 33.83
C THR A 12 27.41 26.94 34.98
N HIS A 13 26.69 25.86 35.29
CA HIS A 13 27.22 24.78 36.12
C HIS A 13 28.03 23.83 35.24
N CYS A 14 29.34 23.79 35.48
CA CYS A 14 30.25 22.78 34.96
C CYS A 14 29.98 21.45 35.67
N CYS A 15 29.68 20.38 34.92
CA CYS A 15 29.89 19.02 35.38
C CYS A 15 31.17 18.49 34.73
N SER A 16 32.19 18.31 35.57
CA SER A 16 33.47 17.70 35.25
C SER A 16 33.34 16.18 35.24
N VAL A 17 33.68 15.51 34.14
CA VAL A 17 34.10 14.10 34.19
C VAL A 17 35.31 13.92 33.28
N ALA A 18 36.41 13.52 33.90
CA ALA A 18 37.68 13.21 33.26
C ALA A 18 37.63 11.80 32.67
N TYR A 19 38.13 11.61 31.45
CA TYR A 19 38.71 10.33 31.04
C TYR A 19 39.88 10.51 30.07
N GLN A 20 40.89 9.67 30.26
CA GLN A 20 42.27 9.85 29.81
C GLN A 20 42.50 9.53 28.32
N LYS A 21 43.45 10.25 27.73
CA LYS A 21 43.97 10.10 26.35
C LYS A 21 44.71 8.77 26.13
N ALA A 22 44.55 8.21 24.92
CA ALA A 22 45.60 7.47 24.20
C ALA A 22 45.66 7.96 22.72
N PRO A 23 46.82 7.94 22.04
CA PRO A 23 47.12 8.78 20.87
C PRO A 23 47.01 8.05 19.52
N GLY A 24 46.54 8.73 18.46
CA GLY A 24 46.71 8.26 17.08
C GLY A 24 45.73 8.84 16.06
N SER A 25 46.25 9.67 15.15
CA SER A 25 45.62 10.31 13.98
C SER A 25 44.64 11.46 14.29
N GLY A 26 45.14 12.67 14.03
CA GLY A 26 44.37 13.90 14.09
C GLY A 26 43.84 14.28 12.73
N VAL A 27 42.62 14.81 12.72
CA VAL A 27 42.23 15.94 11.88
C VAL A 27 41.24 16.76 12.70
N CYS A 28 41.64 17.94 13.15
CA CYS A 28 40.72 18.92 13.72
C CYS A 28 40.11 19.73 12.57
N ARG A 29 38.78 19.70 12.43
CA ARG A 29 38.01 20.74 11.73
C ARG A 29 36.91 21.23 12.67
N GLU A 30 36.74 22.55 12.69
CA GLU A 30 35.96 23.31 13.65
C GLU A 30 34.50 22.85 13.74
N ALA A 31 34.02 22.61 14.96
CA ALA A 31 32.63 22.32 15.26
C ALA A 31 31.85 23.63 15.39
N ARG A 32 30.94 23.89 14.45
CA ARG A 32 29.73 24.68 14.74
C ARG A 32 28.61 23.68 15.07
N ASP A 33 27.94 23.94 16.19
CA ASP A 33 26.68 23.31 16.61
C ASP A 33 26.67 21.81 16.95
N GLY A 34 27.55 21.39 17.87
CA GLY A 34 27.18 20.54 19.00
C GLY A 34 26.26 19.32 18.80
N VAL A 35 26.33 18.60 17.68
CA VAL A 35 25.59 17.33 17.47
C VAL A 35 26.57 16.24 17.06
N CYS A 36 26.77 15.25 17.93
CA CYS A 36 27.33 13.96 17.53
C CYS A 36 26.26 13.21 16.73
N VAL A 37 26.24 13.41 15.42
CA VAL A 37 25.40 12.62 14.50
C VAL A 37 26.14 11.32 14.20
N MET A 38 25.58 10.19 14.64
CA MET A 38 25.97 8.87 14.14
C MET A 38 25.62 8.82 12.65
N TYR A 39 26.61 8.86 11.77
CA TYR A 39 26.40 8.58 10.36
C TYR A 39 25.94 7.12 10.24
N LYS A 40 24.66 6.93 9.89
CA LYS A 40 24.24 5.70 9.21
C LYS A 40 24.98 5.70 7.87
N GLU A 41 25.80 4.69 7.63
CA GLU A 41 26.32 4.43 6.28
C GLU A 41 25.12 4.15 5.37
N GLU A 42 24.73 5.16 4.60
CA GLU A 42 23.77 5.01 3.52
C GLU A 42 24.43 4.23 2.39
N MET A 43 23.82 3.09 2.01
CA MET A 43 24.19 2.31 0.83
C MET A 43 23.91 3.14 -0.42
N ARG A 44 24.90 3.93 -0.82
CA ARG A 44 24.85 4.84 -1.95
C ARG A 44 24.91 4.03 -3.25
N SER A 45 23.80 3.98 -3.98
CA SER A 45 23.79 3.58 -5.39
C SER A 45 24.37 4.71 -6.24
N VAL A 46 25.68 4.68 -6.51
CA VAL A 46 26.28 5.56 -7.54
C VAL A 46 27.33 4.78 -8.31
N GLN A 47 27.12 4.67 -9.63
CA GLN A 47 28.11 4.33 -10.65
C GLN A 47 29.23 5.39 -10.66
N THR A 48 30.13 5.28 -9.72
CA THR A 48 31.50 5.79 -9.81
C THR A 48 32.38 4.56 -9.87
N ALA A 49 33.34 4.49 -10.79
CA ALA A 49 34.28 3.38 -10.91
C ALA A 49 34.94 3.14 -9.54
N GLY A 50 34.43 2.15 -8.80
CA GLY A 50 34.93 1.83 -7.48
C GLY A 50 36.32 1.25 -7.63
N THR A 51 37.26 1.64 -6.78
CA THR A 51 38.54 0.94 -6.71
C THR A 51 38.29 -0.46 -6.17
N CYS A 52 38.67 -1.49 -6.92
CA CYS A 52 38.62 -2.86 -6.41
C CYS A 52 39.40 -2.96 -5.10
N THR A 53 38.80 -3.60 -4.10
CA THR A 53 39.39 -3.82 -2.77
C THR A 53 40.72 -4.55 -2.86
N THR A 54 40.86 -5.40 -3.88
CA THR A 54 42.03 -6.22 -4.16
C THR A 54 42.39 -6.10 -5.62
N SER A 55 43.68 -5.90 -5.90
CA SER A 55 44.23 -5.88 -7.26
C SER A 55 43.64 -4.83 -8.22
N PRO A 56 43.50 -3.55 -7.81
CA PRO A 56 42.91 -2.50 -8.65
C PRO A 56 43.67 -2.28 -9.98
N GLU A 57 44.98 -2.51 -10.01
CA GLU A 57 45.80 -2.30 -11.21
C GLU A 57 45.68 -3.40 -12.27
N LYS A 58 45.33 -4.62 -11.84
CA LYS A 58 45.17 -5.78 -12.74
C LYS A 58 43.73 -6.03 -13.14
N CYS A 59 42.77 -5.41 -12.45
CA CYS A 59 41.40 -5.45 -12.90
C CYS A 59 41.24 -4.59 -14.15
N ASN A 60 40.39 -5.03 -15.08
CA ASN A 60 40.00 -4.18 -16.19
C ASN A 60 39.29 -2.91 -15.63
N PRO A 61 39.57 -1.69 -16.14
CA PRO A 61 39.06 -0.45 -15.54
C PRO A 61 37.54 -0.40 -15.31
N ASP A 62 36.75 -1.05 -16.18
CA ASP A 62 35.28 -1.07 -16.09
C ASP A 62 34.73 -2.33 -15.40
N ALA A 63 35.60 -3.16 -14.85
CA ALA A 63 35.26 -4.46 -14.27
C ALA A 63 35.34 -4.50 -12.73
N CYS A 64 35.71 -3.40 -12.08
CA CYS A 64 35.54 -3.24 -10.63
C CYS A 64 34.07 -2.91 -10.31
N ASN A 65 33.18 -3.89 -10.48
CA ASN A 65 31.74 -3.71 -10.43
C ASN A 65 30.97 -4.82 -9.68
N VAL A 66 31.69 -5.78 -9.07
CA VAL A 66 31.07 -6.86 -8.31
C VAL A 66 31.04 -6.47 -6.83
N GLN A 67 29.91 -5.97 -6.35
CA GLN A 67 29.74 -5.65 -4.93
C GLN A 67 29.37 -6.90 -4.14
N ILE A 68 30.18 -7.22 -3.12
CA ILE A 68 29.92 -8.31 -2.19
C ILE A 68 30.19 -7.79 -0.78
N GLY A 69 29.14 -7.72 0.05
CA GLY A 69 29.19 -6.98 1.31
C GLY A 69 29.53 -5.51 1.06
N ASN A 70 30.55 -5.01 1.77
CA ASN A 70 31.01 -3.62 1.68
C ASN A 70 32.21 -3.44 0.72
N SER A 71 32.59 -4.49 0.00
CA SER A 71 33.78 -4.53 -0.84
C SER A 71 33.40 -4.66 -2.31
N ILE A 72 34.19 -4.02 -3.18
CA ILE A 72 34.07 -4.14 -4.64
C ILE A 72 35.17 -5.06 -5.16
N TYR A 73 34.79 -5.99 -6.03
CA TYR A 73 35.64 -7.03 -6.60
C TYR A 73 35.65 -6.98 -8.13
N CYS A 74 36.65 -7.65 -8.72
CA CYS A 74 36.86 -7.67 -10.16
C CYS A 74 36.00 -8.76 -10.85
N SER A 75 35.20 -8.38 -11.85
CA SER A 75 34.48 -9.31 -12.73
C SER A 75 35.32 -9.80 -13.92
N ARG A 76 36.35 -9.04 -14.32
CA ARG A 76 37.19 -9.33 -15.49
C ARG A 76 38.59 -8.76 -15.35
N CYS A 77 39.60 -9.60 -15.58
CA CYS A 77 40.99 -9.20 -15.52
C CYS A 77 41.46 -8.44 -16.75
N LYS A 78 42.43 -7.56 -16.56
CA LYS A 78 43.04 -6.74 -17.61
C LYS A 78 43.90 -7.58 -18.55
N ASP A 79 44.68 -8.51 -17.99
CA ASP A 79 45.33 -9.55 -18.79
C ASP A 79 44.32 -10.66 -19.08
N GLU A 80 43.64 -10.52 -20.21
CA GLU A 80 42.63 -11.46 -20.65
C GLU A 80 43.20 -12.81 -21.09
N SER A 81 44.51 -12.94 -21.25
CA SER A 81 45.17 -14.14 -21.76
C SER A 81 45.64 -15.08 -20.64
N SER A 82 46.09 -14.51 -19.52
CA SER A 82 46.79 -15.26 -18.49
C SER A 82 46.27 -15.07 -17.06
N GLU A 83 45.41 -14.07 -16.83
CA GLU A 83 44.83 -13.80 -15.51
C GLU A 83 43.32 -14.04 -15.47
N PHE A 84 42.84 -14.52 -14.33
CA PHE A 84 41.46 -14.91 -14.13
C PHE A 84 40.95 -14.45 -12.75
N PRO A 85 39.66 -14.07 -12.64
CA PRO A 85 39.08 -13.58 -11.39
C PRO A 85 38.72 -14.75 -10.46
N ILE A 86 39.61 -15.06 -9.53
CA ILE A 86 39.40 -16.03 -8.45
C ILE A 86 39.18 -15.26 -7.15
N ASN A 87 38.04 -15.48 -6.49
CA ASN A 87 37.60 -14.68 -5.34
C ASN A 87 37.60 -13.17 -5.63
N GLY A 88 37.36 -12.78 -6.88
CA GLY A 88 37.38 -11.39 -7.31
C GLY A 88 38.78 -10.77 -7.46
N VAL A 89 39.84 -11.57 -7.33
CA VAL A 89 41.25 -11.17 -7.50
C VAL A 89 41.79 -11.73 -8.81
N CYS A 90 42.47 -10.89 -9.58
CA CYS A 90 43.13 -11.32 -10.82
C CYS A 90 44.44 -12.05 -10.54
N THR A 91 44.47 -13.33 -10.89
CA THR A 91 45.60 -14.23 -10.64
C THR A 91 45.86 -15.13 -11.86
N ASN A 92 47.10 -15.57 -12.03
CA ASN A 92 47.47 -16.57 -13.03
C ASN A 92 47.21 -18.02 -12.57
N GLN A 93 46.80 -18.21 -11.31
CA GLN A 93 46.42 -19.50 -10.75
C GLN A 93 44.92 -19.71 -10.90
N LYS A 94 44.52 -20.73 -11.68
CA LYS A 94 43.10 -21.06 -11.87
C LYS A 94 42.50 -21.84 -10.71
N ASP A 95 43.33 -22.44 -9.84
CA ASP A 95 42.90 -23.42 -8.84
C ASP A 95 41.97 -24.48 -9.45
N ASP A 96 42.34 -25.10 -10.58
CA ASP A 96 41.53 -26.05 -11.38
C ASP A 96 40.12 -25.58 -11.80
N ASN A 97 39.81 -24.29 -11.68
CA ASN A 97 38.60 -23.73 -12.28
C ASN A 97 38.77 -23.59 -13.80
N THR A 98 37.64 -23.60 -14.52
CA THR A 98 37.64 -23.43 -15.98
C THR A 98 37.46 -21.96 -16.31
N CYS A 99 38.55 -21.33 -16.71
CA CYS A 99 38.57 -19.94 -17.14
C CYS A 99 39.16 -19.82 -18.55
N THR A 100 38.54 -18.98 -19.38
CA THR A 100 38.85 -18.82 -20.81
C THR A 100 39.71 -17.60 -21.07
N ALA A 101 40.35 -17.55 -22.23
CA ALA A 101 40.86 -16.30 -22.77
C ALA A 101 39.69 -15.30 -22.86
N GLY A 102 39.87 -14.09 -22.34
CA GLY A 102 38.81 -13.11 -22.07
C GLY A 102 38.79 -12.61 -20.61
N GLY A 103 39.71 -13.09 -19.76
CA GLY A 103 39.88 -12.59 -18.40
C GLY A 103 38.71 -12.91 -17.46
N VAL A 104 37.94 -13.97 -17.75
CA VAL A 104 36.76 -14.41 -16.99
C VAL A 104 36.76 -15.93 -16.80
N CYS A 105 36.03 -16.40 -15.79
CA CYS A 105 35.77 -17.82 -15.59
C CYS A 105 34.41 -18.23 -16.18
N THR A 106 34.35 -19.39 -16.82
CA THR A 106 33.16 -19.92 -17.49
C THR A 106 32.53 -21.09 -16.75
N SER A 107 33.32 -21.83 -15.96
CA SER A 107 32.78 -22.75 -14.98
C SER A 107 33.74 -22.95 -13.80
N CYS A 108 33.19 -23.33 -12.65
CA CYS A 108 33.94 -23.48 -11.42
C CYS A 108 33.99 -24.94 -10.94
N LYS A 109 35.05 -25.29 -10.21
CA LYS A 109 35.24 -26.64 -9.67
C LYS A 109 34.44 -26.87 -8.37
N GLU A 110 34.60 -28.06 -7.79
CA GLU A 110 34.05 -28.37 -6.47
C GLU A 110 34.61 -27.42 -5.39
N GLY A 111 33.75 -26.97 -4.48
CA GLY A 111 34.11 -25.96 -3.48
C GLY A 111 34.11 -24.52 -3.99
N TYR A 112 33.84 -24.28 -5.28
CA TYR A 112 33.65 -22.96 -5.87
C TYR A 112 32.26 -22.83 -6.51
N PHE A 113 31.83 -21.60 -6.80
CA PHE A 113 30.65 -21.30 -7.58
C PHE A 113 30.86 -20.09 -8.48
N LEU A 114 30.14 -20.03 -9.61
CA LEU A 114 30.23 -18.93 -10.55
C LEU A 114 29.38 -17.75 -10.10
N HIS A 115 29.96 -16.55 -10.09
CA HIS A 115 29.26 -15.30 -9.81
C HIS A 115 29.89 -14.15 -10.61
N LYS A 116 29.10 -13.41 -11.41
CA LYS A 116 29.53 -12.23 -12.19
C LYS A 116 30.90 -12.40 -12.91
N GLY A 117 31.12 -13.53 -13.57
CA GLY A 117 32.32 -13.80 -14.35
C GLY A 117 33.55 -14.32 -13.58
N GLY A 118 33.45 -14.51 -12.26
CA GLY A 118 34.52 -15.09 -11.43
C GLY A 118 34.10 -16.33 -10.65
N CYS A 119 35.09 -17.10 -10.23
CA CYS A 119 34.90 -18.27 -9.35
C CYS A 119 35.17 -17.88 -7.90
N TYR A 120 34.17 -18.10 -7.04
CA TYR A 120 34.21 -17.73 -5.63
C TYR A 120 34.16 -18.97 -4.76
N LYS A 121 35.04 -19.03 -3.76
CA LYS A 121 35.21 -20.18 -2.87
C LYS A 121 34.08 -20.22 -1.84
N LYS A 122 33.44 -21.39 -1.68
CA LYS A 122 32.44 -21.61 -0.64
C LYS A 122 33.12 -21.62 0.74
N GLY A 123 32.51 -20.97 1.73
CA GLY A 123 33.00 -20.98 3.11
C GLY A 123 34.19 -20.07 3.41
N GLU A 124 34.72 -19.34 2.43
CA GLU A 124 35.79 -18.35 2.62
C GLU A 124 35.36 -17.00 2.00
N GLU A 125 35.71 -15.89 2.64
CA GLU A 125 35.40 -14.58 2.08
C GLU A 125 36.19 -14.31 0.79
N PRO A 126 35.55 -13.72 -0.24
CA PRO A 126 34.20 -13.16 -0.22
C PRO A 126 33.08 -14.14 -0.55
N GLY A 127 33.38 -15.36 -1.00
CA GLY A 127 32.36 -16.31 -1.45
C GLY A 127 31.40 -16.78 -0.34
N SER A 128 31.83 -16.81 0.92
CA SER A 128 30.99 -17.12 2.09
C SER A 128 29.88 -16.10 2.36
N LEU A 129 30.02 -14.88 1.84
CA LEU A 129 29.00 -13.81 1.94
C LEU A 129 27.85 -14.01 0.95
N ILE A 130 28.07 -14.80 -0.11
CA ILE A 130 27.06 -15.11 -1.13
C ILE A 130 26.52 -16.52 -0.94
N CYS A 131 27.40 -17.47 -0.64
CA CYS A 131 27.09 -18.89 -0.61
C CYS A 131 27.38 -19.49 0.76
N LYS A 132 26.42 -20.27 1.26
CA LYS A 132 26.67 -21.09 2.45
C LYS A 132 27.69 -22.20 2.12
N PRO A 133 28.45 -22.69 3.12
CA PRO A 133 29.46 -23.72 2.90
C PRO A 133 28.88 -25.10 2.59
N THR A 134 27.57 -25.31 2.81
CA THR A 134 26.88 -26.58 2.58
C THR A 134 26.63 -26.84 1.10
N GLY A 135 26.62 -28.12 0.73
CA GLY A 135 26.31 -28.58 -0.62
C GLY A 135 27.52 -29.07 -1.41
N SER A 136 27.31 -30.17 -2.16
CA SER A 136 28.35 -30.89 -2.90
C SER A 136 28.22 -30.75 -4.41
N THR A 137 27.30 -29.90 -4.89
CA THR A 137 27.15 -29.68 -6.33
C THR A 137 28.37 -28.90 -6.85
N VAL A 138 29.08 -29.50 -7.81
CA VAL A 138 30.28 -28.94 -8.43
C VAL A 138 29.95 -27.61 -9.10
N GLY A 139 30.70 -26.56 -8.80
CA GLY A 139 30.55 -25.23 -9.41
C GLY A 139 29.25 -24.50 -9.08
N VAL A 140 28.40 -25.05 -8.21
CA VAL A 140 27.08 -24.49 -7.87
C VAL A 140 26.98 -24.18 -6.39
N CYS A 141 26.42 -23.02 -6.06
CA CYS A 141 25.98 -22.74 -4.71
C CYS A 141 24.60 -23.35 -4.44
N ASP A 142 24.53 -24.34 -3.54
CA ASP A 142 23.29 -25.05 -3.25
C ASP A 142 22.34 -24.21 -2.37
N GLU A 143 22.89 -23.42 -1.44
CA GLU A 143 22.18 -22.50 -0.58
C GLU A 143 22.81 -21.11 -0.56
N CYS A 144 22.05 -20.11 -0.99
CA CYS A 144 22.48 -18.73 -0.97
C CYS A 144 22.35 -18.11 0.43
N GLN A 145 23.17 -17.10 0.70
CA GLN A 145 23.08 -16.26 1.88
C GLN A 145 21.94 -15.25 1.79
N ALA A 146 21.60 -14.63 2.92
CA ALA A 146 20.63 -13.53 2.97
C ALA A 146 21.05 -12.39 2.03
N GLY A 147 20.07 -11.79 1.34
CA GLY A 147 20.31 -10.80 0.29
C GLY A 147 20.58 -11.38 -1.09
N TYR A 148 20.63 -12.72 -1.22
CA TYR A 148 20.71 -13.41 -2.49
C TYR A 148 19.62 -14.48 -2.61
N PHE A 149 19.14 -14.71 -3.84
CA PHE A 149 18.24 -15.81 -4.15
C PHE A 149 18.92 -16.81 -5.08
N LYS A 150 18.51 -18.08 -4.97
CA LYS A 150 19.00 -19.16 -5.83
C LYS A 150 18.45 -19.00 -7.24
N ASN A 151 19.34 -19.03 -8.22
CA ASN A 151 18.95 -19.09 -9.63
C ASN A 151 18.23 -20.43 -9.89
N PRO A 152 17.00 -20.43 -10.41
CA PRO A 152 16.27 -21.67 -10.70
C PRO A 152 16.94 -22.52 -11.78
N SER A 153 17.84 -21.94 -12.58
CA SER A 153 18.64 -22.62 -13.60
C SER A 153 20.11 -22.78 -13.20
N ALA A 154 20.43 -22.81 -11.91
CA ALA A 154 21.81 -22.90 -11.43
C ALA A 154 22.54 -24.12 -12.02
N ALA A 155 23.74 -23.89 -12.54
CA ALA A 155 24.65 -24.87 -13.11
C ALA A 155 26.09 -24.40 -12.89
N ASN A 156 27.07 -25.27 -13.09
CA ASN A 156 28.48 -24.93 -12.88
C ASN A 156 28.99 -23.81 -13.81
N ASN A 157 28.26 -23.52 -14.88
CA ASN A 157 28.52 -22.48 -15.87
C ASN A 157 27.51 -21.32 -15.83
N LYS A 158 26.72 -21.22 -14.75
CA LYS A 158 25.70 -20.19 -14.56
C LYS A 158 25.81 -19.58 -13.17
N GLN A 159 25.31 -18.36 -13.00
CA GLN A 159 25.29 -17.75 -11.67
C GLN A 159 24.39 -18.56 -10.74
N SER A 160 24.93 -19.00 -9.60
CA SER A 160 24.13 -19.79 -8.65
C SER A 160 23.25 -18.93 -7.76
N CYS A 161 23.81 -17.83 -7.26
CA CYS A 161 23.15 -16.89 -6.38
C CYS A 161 23.15 -15.50 -7.01
N ILE A 162 21.98 -14.89 -7.07
CA ILE A 162 21.73 -13.58 -7.67
C ILE A 162 21.30 -12.64 -6.55
N ALA A 163 21.86 -11.43 -6.49
CA ALA A 163 21.52 -10.49 -5.44
C ALA A 163 20.06 -10.04 -5.58
N CYS A 164 19.37 -9.87 -4.45
CA CYS A 164 17.97 -9.45 -4.43
C CYS A 164 17.74 -8.10 -5.14
N SER A 165 18.74 -7.22 -5.12
CA SER A 165 18.72 -5.90 -5.76
C SER A 165 19.25 -5.86 -7.20
N ASP A 166 19.65 -7.00 -7.78
CA ASP A 166 20.23 -7.03 -9.12
C ASP A 166 19.13 -7.04 -10.19
N THR A 167 18.86 -5.87 -10.76
CA THR A 167 17.83 -5.70 -11.79
C THR A 167 18.28 -6.12 -13.19
N SER A 168 19.48 -6.70 -13.32
CA SER A 168 19.91 -7.31 -14.59
C SER A 168 19.06 -8.54 -14.88
N ILE A 169 18.85 -8.85 -16.16
CA ILE A 169 18.24 -10.12 -16.56
C ILE A 169 19.35 -11.17 -16.60
N ILE A 170 19.31 -12.11 -15.66
CA ILE A 170 20.28 -13.21 -15.52
C ILE A 170 19.51 -14.51 -15.65
N ASP A 171 19.79 -15.33 -16.66
CA ASP A 171 19.08 -16.61 -16.88
C ASP A 171 17.54 -16.48 -16.83
N SER A 172 17.00 -15.41 -17.42
CA SER A 172 15.56 -15.09 -17.45
C SER A 172 14.92 -14.89 -16.06
N VAL A 173 15.71 -14.48 -15.07
CA VAL A 173 15.25 -13.99 -13.77
C VAL A 173 15.85 -12.62 -13.46
N THR A 174 15.21 -11.87 -12.57
CA THR A 174 15.69 -10.54 -12.17
C THR A 174 15.34 -10.21 -10.71
N GLY A 175 16.15 -9.37 -10.10
CA GLY A 175 15.96 -8.79 -8.77
C GLY A 175 14.95 -7.64 -8.76
N VAL A 176 14.81 -7.01 -7.60
CA VAL A 176 13.97 -5.81 -7.39
C VAL A 176 14.88 -4.69 -6.88
N ASP A 177 14.90 -3.55 -7.55
CA ASP A 177 15.74 -2.41 -7.15
C ASP A 177 15.54 -2.05 -5.66
N GLY A 178 16.64 -1.83 -4.96
CA GLY A 178 16.65 -1.52 -3.53
C GLY A 178 16.23 -2.66 -2.59
N CYS A 179 15.98 -3.87 -3.09
CA CYS A 179 15.58 -5.01 -2.26
C CYS A 179 16.76 -5.65 -1.52
N THR A 180 16.65 -5.80 -0.20
CA THR A 180 17.70 -6.37 0.67
C THR A 180 17.40 -7.80 1.11
N ALA A 181 16.16 -8.24 1.03
CA ALA A 181 15.78 -9.63 1.31
C ALA A 181 14.66 -10.06 0.38
N CYS A 182 14.79 -11.22 -0.25
CA CYS A 182 13.87 -11.69 -1.27
C CYS A 182 13.75 -13.22 -1.29
N SER A 183 12.72 -13.71 -1.98
CA SER A 183 12.52 -15.11 -2.31
C SER A 183 12.53 -15.28 -3.83
N GLY A 184 13.45 -16.11 -4.32
CA GLY A 184 13.60 -16.37 -5.76
C GLY A 184 12.39 -17.08 -6.35
N PRO A 185 12.15 -16.94 -7.67
CA PRO A 185 11.09 -17.69 -8.34
C PRO A 185 11.45 -19.19 -8.44
N THR A 186 10.43 -20.06 -8.41
CA THR A 186 10.63 -21.52 -8.55
C THR A 186 11.10 -21.94 -9.94
N LEU A 187 10.74 -21.16 -10.97
CA LEU A 187 11.08 -21.40 -12.37
C LEU A 187 11.59 -20.11 -12.99
N ALA A 188 12.46 -20.21 -13.98
CA ALA A 188 12.85 -19.08 -14.81
C ALA A 188 11.68 -18.60 -15.71
N GLY A 189 11.77 -17.36 -16.18
CA GLY A 189 10.90 -16.83 -17.23
C GLY A 189 11.48 -17.06 -18.62
N THR A 190 11.16 -16.17 -19.56
CA THR A 190 11.86 -16.05 -20.85
C THR A 190 12.72 -14.79 -20.86
N GLN A 191 13.55 -14.63 -21.88
CA GLN A 191 14.39 -13.43 -22.01
C GLN A 191 13.55 -12.14 -22.13
N ASP A 192 12.43 -12.21 -22.85
CA ASP A 192 11.51 -11.08 -23.04
C ASP A 192 10.49 -10.92 -21.89
N ALA A 193 10.33 -11.95 -21.06
CA ALA A 193 9.46 -11.97 -19.90
C ALA A 193 10.15 -12.65 -18.71
N PRO A 194 11.19 -12.00 -18.13
CA PRO A 194 11.93 -12.56 -17.02
C PRO A 194 11.05 -12.61 -15.77
N LYS A 195 11.26 -13.63 -14.93
CA LYS A 195 10.57 -13.72 -13.64
C LYS A 195 11.31 -12.91 -12.58
N THR A 196 10.57 -12.01 -11.94
CA THR A 196 11.10 -11.14 -10.88
C THR A 196 11.00 -11.85 -9.53
N THR A 197 12.03 -11.73 -8.70
CA THR A 197 12.01 -12.23 -7.31
C THR A 197 10.96 -11.49 -6.46
N THR A 198 10.42 -12.16 -5.44
CA THR A 198 9.53 -11.53 -4.48
C THR A 198 10.35 -10.88 -3.37
N CYS A 199 10.33 -9.55 -3.31
CA CYS A 199 10.98 -8.77 -2.28
C CYS A 199 10.20 -8.79 -0.97
N SER A 200 10.92 -8.91 0.14
CA SER A 200 10.38 -8.98 1.51
C SER A 200 10.91 -7.87 2.43
N ALA A 201 12.03 -7.24 2.07
CA ALA A 201 12.58 -6.07 2.77
C ALA A 201 13.32 -5.16 1.79
N CYS A 202 13.24 -3.85 2.04
CA CYS A 202 13.85 -2.82 1.23
C CYS A 202 14.93 -2.06 2.02
N SER A 203 15.87 -1.46 1.28
CA SER A 203 16.89 -0.55 1.80
C SER A 203 16.36 0.89 1.92
N ASN A 204 17.16 1.77 2.54
CA ASN A 204 16.96 3.22 2.53
C ASN A 204 15.60 3.71 3.08
N SER A 205 15.06 2.99 4.07
CA SER A 205 13.74 3.29 4.69
C SER A 205 12.53 3.16 3.74
N LYS A 206 12.74 2.63 2.53
CA LYS A 206 11.67 2.28 1.59
C LYS A 206 10.82 1.15 2.16
N ILE A 207 9.57 1.08 1.69
CA ILE A 207 8.63 0.02 2.04
C ILE A 207 8.39 -0.91 0.85
N VAL A 208 8.07 -2.17 1.15
CA VAL A 208 7.69 -3.15 0.12
C VAL A 208 6.28 -2.82 -0.35
N LYS A 209 6.13 -2.54 -1.65
CA LYS A 209 4.84 -2.47 -2.33
C LYS A 209 4.53 -3.80 -2.98
N THR A 210 3.35 -4.35 -2.68
CA THR A 210 2.83 -5.58 -3.28
C THR A 210 1.62 -5.25 -4.14
N ALA A 211 1.75 -5.43 -5.45
CA ALA A 211 0.65 -5.27 -6.39
C ALA A 211 -0.31 -6.48 -6.36
N LYS A 212 -1.43 -6.35 -7.06
CA LYS A 212 -2.50 -7.38 -7.09
C LYS A 212 -2.04 -8.72 -7.68
N ASP A 213 -1.15 -8.66 -8.66
CA ASP A 213 -0.49 -9.82 -9.26
C ASP A 213 0.64 -10.40 -8.38
N LYS A 214 0.77 -9.90 -7.14
CA LYS A 214 1.79 -10.27 -6.15
C LYS A 214 3.21 -9.83 -6.53
N THR A 215 3.37 -9.02 -7.56
CA THR A 215 4.67 -8.40 -7.86
C THR A 215 5.06 -7.42 -6.77
N THR A 216 6.35 -7.35 -6.48
CA THR A 216 6.87 -6.53 -5.39
C THR A 216 7.86 -5.49 -5.90
N SER A 217 7.80 -4.30 -5.32
CA SER A 217 8.74 -3.20 -5.58
C SER A 217 9.11 -2.48 -4.28
N CYS A 218 10.24 -1.78 -4.26
CA CYS A 218 10.62 -0.92 -3.15
C CYS A 218 10.31 0.53 -3.48
N ILE A 219 9.44 1.16 -2.69
CA ILE A 219 9.01 2.54 -2.91
C ILE A 219 9.10 3.37 -1.63
N GLU A 220 9.07 4.69 -1.77
CA GLU A 220 8.91 5.59 -0.63
C GLU A 220 7.49 5.46 -0.05
N GLU A 221 7.36 5.62 1.26
CA GLU A 221 6.07 5.52 1.97
C GLU A 221 5.03 6.50 1.39
N ALA A 222 5.46 7.72 1.08
CA ALA A 222 4.62 8.77 0.52
C ALA A 222 4.05 8.42 -0.87
N ASP A 223 4.70 7.53 -1.62
CA ASP A 223 4.23 7.15 -2.95
C ASP A 223 3.17 6.04 -2.90
N CYS A 224 3.04 5.36 -1.75
CA CYS A 224 1.98 4.38 -1.55
C CYS A 224 0.60 5.04 -1.51
N THR A 225 0.47 6.13 -0.75
CA THR A 225 -0.81 6.82 -0.51
C THR A 225 -1.22 7.73 -1.66
N LYS A 226 -0.27 8.17 -2.50
CA LYS A 226 -0.56 8.88 -3.75
C LYS A 226 -1.15 7.97 -4.83
N ALA A 227 -0.83 6.67 -4.78
CA ALA A 227 -1.30 5.72 -5.76
C ALA A 227 -2.73 5.26 -5.43
N GLU A 228 -3.67 5.49 -6.35
CA GLU A 228 -5.02 4.91 -6.22
C GLU A 228 -4.93 3.37 -6.14
N GLY A 229 -5.80 2.77 -5.32
CA GLY A 229 -5.88 1.32 -5.15
C GLY A 229 -4.82 0.70 -4.24
N PHE A 230 -4.09 1.50 -3.45
CA PHE A 230 -3.14 1.03 -2.44
C PHE A 230 -3.36 1.70 -1.08
N PHE A 231 -2.89 1.04 -0.02
CA PHE A 231 -2.90 1.55 1.36
C PHE A 231 -1.65 1.08 2.12
N ILE A 232 -1.32 1.80 3.20
CA ILE A 232 -0.25 1.39 4.10
C ILE A 232 -0.80 0.37 5.11
N ASP A 233 -0.35 -0.87 4.99
CA ASP A 233 -0.57 -1.92 6.00
C ASP A 233 0.52 -1.79 7.07
N SER A 234 0.11 -1.65 8.33
CA SER A 234 1.00 -1.51 9.49
C SER A 234 1.01 -2.74 10.41
N THR A 235 0.35 -3.84 10.01
CA THR A 235 0.14 -5.04 10.86
C THR A 235 1.44 -5.80 11.15
N SER A 236 2.44 -5.71 10.27
CA SER A 236 3.73 -6.41 10.41
C SER A 236 4.86 -5.57 9.84
N GLY A 237 4.95 -4.33 10.34
CA GLY A 237 5.75 -3.26 9.73
C GLY A 237 5.01 -2.60 8.58
N LYS A 238 5.50 -1.42 8.14
CA LYS A 238 4.87 -0.65 7.07
C LYS A 238 5.09 -1.33 5.72
N LYS A 239 4.01 -1.69 5.05
CA LYS A 239 3.99 -2.24 3.67
C LYS A 239 2.93 -1.52 2.86
N CYS A 240 3.15 -1.41 1.56
CA CYS A 240 2.17 -0.85 0.64
C CYS A 240 1.38 -1.99 -0.02
N SER A 241 0.14 -2.19 0.42
CA SER A 241 -0.71 -3.29 -0.01
C SER A 241 -1.80 -2.80 -0.96
N ALA A 242 -2.18 -3.62 -1.93
CA ALA A 242 -3.28 -3.30 -2.82
C ALA A 242 -4.64 -3.38 -2.09
N CYS A 243 -5.55 -2.47 -2.42
CA CYS A 243 -6.95 -2.55 -2.04
C CYS A 243 -7.66 -3.71 -2.74
N ASN A 244 -8.83 -4.10 -2.22
CA ASN A 244 -9.74 -5.02 -2.87
C ASN A 244 -10.06 -4.56 -4.30
N GLU A 245 -10.41 -5.48 -5.19
CA GLU A 245 -10.71 -5.19 -6.59
C GLU A 245 -11.81 -4.15 -6.78
N ASN A 246 -12.80 -4.08 -5.89
CA ASN A 246 -13.93 -3.16 -5.97
C ASN A 246 -13.64 -1.78 -5.35
N CYS A 247 -12.66 -1.68 -4.45
CA CYS A 247 -12.27 -0.39 -3.89
C CYS A 247 -11.48 0.43 -4.91
N LYS A 248 -11.82 1.71 -5.04
CA LYS A 248 -10.96 2.70 -5.70
C LYS A 248 -9.88 3.19 -4.73
N THR A 249 -10.27 3.51 -3.50
CA THR A 249 -9.36 3.80 -2.38
C THR A 249 -9.77 3.00 -1.15
N CYS A 250 -8.81 2.66 -0.29
CA CYS A 250 -9.06 1.93 0.95
C CYS A 250 -8.09 2.41 2.04
N SER A 251 -8.40 2.11 3.30
CA SER A 251 -7.54 2.44 4.44
C SER A 251 -7.67 1.39 5.53
N GLY A 252 -6.58 1.12 6.26
CA GLY A 252 -6.52 0.12 7.32
C GLY A 252 -6.44 -1.32 6.82
N ALA A 253 -7.31 -1.71 5.89
CA ALA A 253 -7.33 -3.03 5.28
C ALA A 253 -7.81 -3.00 3.83
N ALA A 254 -7.48 -4.05 3.07
CA ALA A 254 -7.84 -4.14 1.66
C ALA A 254 -9.36 -4.05 1.40
N ALA A 255 -10.19 -4.59 2.29
CA ALA A 255 -11.65 -4.58 2.18
C ALA A 255 -12.33 -3.35 2.80
N GLN A 256 -11.57 -2.46 3.45
CA GLN A 256 -12.09 -1.24 4.08
C GLN A 256 -12.02 -0.08 3.07
N CYS A 257 -12.95 -0.08 2.11
CA CYS A 257 -12.99 0.91 1.03
C CYS A 257 -13.38 2.30 1.57
N ILE A 258 -12.76 3.35 1.05
CA ILE A 258 -13.16 4.76 1.25
C ILE A 258 -13.97 5.28 0.06
N SER A 259 -13.69 4.76 -1.13
CA SER A 259 -14.41 5.06 -2.37
C SER A 259 -14.40 3.85 -3.29
N CYS A 260 -15.34 3.82 -4.23
CA CYS A 260 -15.60 2.66 -5.05
C CYS A 260 -15.31 2.85 -6.53
N LYS A 261 -15.05 1.75 -7.23
CA LYS A 261 -14.90 1.73 -8.68
C LYS A 261 -16.26 1.80 -9.38
N THR A 262 -16.23 2.05 -10.68
CA THR A 262 -17.44 2.22 -11.51
C THR A 262 -18.33 0.98 -11.58
N ASP A 263 -17.77 -0.22 -11.44
CA ASP A 263 -18.52 -1.48 -11.54
C ASP A 263 -19.38 -1.73 -10.29
N THR A 264 -18.91 -1.27 -9.12
CA THR A 264 -19.61 -1.37 -7.83
C THR A 264 -19.61 0.00 -7.15
N PRO A 265 -20.31 1.00 -7.73
CA PRO A 265 -20.05 2.41 -7.43
C PRO A 265 -20.55 2.90 -6.08
N TYR A 266 -21.33 2.10 -5.35
CA TYR A 266 -21.93 2.51 -4.09
C TYR A 266 -21.13 2.00 -2.90
N LEU A 267 -20.70 2.90 -2.03
CA LEU A 267 -20.08 2.55 -0.78
C LEU A 267 -21.14 2.32 0.30
N LYS A 268 -21.21 1.10 0.82
CA LYS A 268 -22.05 0.72 1.95
C LYS A 268 -21.21 0.72 3.22
N LYS A 269 -21.48 1.69 4.11
CA LYS A 269 -20.79 1.86 5.39
C LYS A 269 -21.62 1.25 6.52
N ASP A 270 -20.92 0.68 7.50
CA ASP A 270 -21.53 0.38 8.80
C ASP A 270 -21.71 1.67 9.62
N THR A 271 -22.48 1.58 10.71
CA THR A 271 -22.73 2.74 11.59
C THR A 271 -21.40 3.31 12.08
N ASP A 272 -21.23 4.63 11.95
CA ASP A 272 -20.07 5.38 12.44
C ASP A 272 -18.71 4.95 11.85
N SER A 273 -18.71 4.23 10.72
CA SER A 273 -17.48 3.83 10.04
C SER A 273 -17.12 4.82 8.93
N ASP A 274 -15.85 5.22 8.88
CA ASP A 274 -15.29 6.00 7.76
C ASP A 274 -15.07 5.15 6.50
N THR A 275 -15.07 3.82 6.66
CA THR A 275 -14.83 2.85 5.59
C THR A 275 -16.04 1.93 5.39
N GLY A 276 -16.10 1.24 4.26
CA GLY A 276 -17.19 0.33 3.95
C GLY A 276 -16.84 -0.67 2.86
N ILE A 277 -17.87 -1.34 2.34
CA ILE A 277 -17.77 -2.26 1.22
C ILE A 277 -18.37 -1.63 -0.04
N CYS A 278 -17.76 -1.88 -1.19
CA CYS A 278 -18.25 -1.41 -2.48
C CYS A 278 -19.20 -2.43 -3.09
N VAL A 279 -20.39 -1.96 -3.47
CA VAL A 279 -21.49 -2.77 -3.98
C VAL A 279 -22.19 -2.06 -5.14
N ASP A 280 -23.05 -2.78 -5.86
CA ASP A 280 -23.90 -2.18 -6.89
C ASP A 280 -25.22 -1.64 -6.31
N ALA A 281 -26.05 -1.03 -7.17
CA ALA A 281 -27.33 -0.45 -6.76
C ALA A 281 -28.33 -1.50 -6.25
N ALA A 282 -28.32 -2.70 -6.84
CA ALA A 282 -29.22 -3.78 -6.45
C ALA A 282 -28.87 -4.27 -5.04
N ASP A 283 -27.58 -4.42 -4.75
CA ASP A 283 -27.06 -4.80 -3.45
C ASP A 283 -27.31 -3.75 -2.35
N CYS A 284 -27.34 -2.45 -2.68
CA CYS A 284 -27.82 -1.44 -1.72
C CYS A 284 -29.26 -1.72 -1.30
N THR A 285 -30.12 -2.07 -2.26
CA THR A 285 -31.57 -2.21 -2.02
C THR A 285 -31.98 -3.60 -1.56
N ASN A 286 -31.05 -4.56 -1.57
CA ASN A 286 -31.30 -5.91 -1.08
C ASN A 286 -31.65 -5.89 0.43
N GLY A 287 -32.85 -6.36 0.75
CA GLY A 287 -33.42 -6.29 2.10
C GLY A 287 -34.09 -4.97 2.47
N HIS A 288 -34.05 -3.96 1.59
CA HIS A 288 -34.71 -2.65 1.73
C HIS A 288 -34.37 -1.85 3.01
N THR A 289 -33.25 -2.15 3.67
CA THR A 289 -32.76 -1.39 4.84
C THR A 289 -31.86 -0.22 4.46
N TYR A 290 -31.40 -0.22 3.20
CA TYR A 290 -30.64 0.86 2.57
C TYR A 290 -31.27 1.20 1.22
N TYR A 291 -30.91 2.37 0.70
CA TYR A 291 -31.23 2.80 -0.65
C TYR A 291 -29.97 3.30 -1.36
N ALA A 292 -29.96 3.19 -2.69
CA ALA A 292 -28.90 3.70 -3.53
C ALA A 292 -29.00 5.24 -3.62
N ASP A 293 -28.02 5.95 -3.07
CA ASP A 293 -27.92 7.39 -3.16
C ASP A 293 -26.94 7.79 -4.29
N ASP A 294 -27.48 8.47 -5.29
CA ASP A 294 -26.75 8.94 -6.47
C ASP A 294 -26.07 10.29 -6.23
N THR A 295 -26.33 10.93 -5.09
CA THR A 295 -25.59 12.12 -4.70
C THR A 295 -24.11 11.75 -4.54
N VAL A 296 -23.25 12.59 -5.12
CA VAL A 296 -21.81 12.33 -5.13
C VAL A 296 -21.21 13.01 -3.92
N ASP A 297 -20.79 12.22 -2.94
CA ASP A 297 -19.94 12.69 -1.86
C ASP A 297 -18.53 12.99 -2.41
N PRO A 298 -17.92 14.14 -2.07
CA PRO A 298 -16.61 14.52 -2.61
C PRO A 298 -15.48 13.55 -2.21
N THR A 299 -15.66 12.76 -1.17
CA THR A 299 -14.67 11.80 -0.65
C THR A 299 -15.01 10.38 -1.09
N SER A 300 -16.25 9.96 -0.84
CA SER A 300 -16.68 8.56 -0.99
C SER A 300 -17.41 8.25 -2.30
N GLY A 301 -17.82 9.26 -3.08
CA GLY A 301 -18.63 9.06 -4.28
C GLY A 301 -20.07 8.72 -3.94
N LYS A 302 -20.66 7.74 -4.64
CA LYS A 302 -22.05 7.30 -4.39
C LYS A 302 -22.12 6.43 -3.13
N LEU A 303 -23.23 6.49 -2.40
CA LEU A 303 -23.39 5.83 -1.11
C LEU A 303 -24.62 4.91 -1.09
N CYS A 304 -24.55 3.80 -0.37
CA CYS A 304 -25.75 3.16 0.14
C CYS A 304 -26.10 3.81 1.48
N ARG A 305 -27.18 4.57 1.55
CA ARG A 305 -27.62 5.21 2.79
C ARG A 305 -28.68 4.39 3.48
N LYS A 306 -28.68 4.38 4.82
CA LYS A 306 -29.74 3.73 5.60
C LYS A 306 -31.05 4.49 5.41
N CYS A 307 -32.17 3.78 5.54
CA CYS A 307 -33.49 4.40 5.46
C CYS A 307 -33.66 5.62 6.37
N ALA A 308 -33.17 5.55 7.61
CA ALA A 308 -33.27 6.66 8.58
C ALA A 308 -32.59 7.96 8.10
N GLU A 309 -31.55 7.86 7.26
CA GLU A 309 -30.87 9.04 6.68
C GLU A 309 -31.68 9.70 5.56
N GLY A 310 -32.59 8.95 4.94
CA GLY A 310 -33.48 9.43 3.86
C GLY A 310 -34.67 10.24 4.36
N GLY A 311 -34.74 10.54 5.66
CA GLY A 311 -35.83 11.28 6.29
C GLY A 311 -37.08 10.44 6.55
N VAL A 312 -37.01 9.11 6.38
CA VAL A 312 -38.09 8.23 6.86
C VAL A 312 -37.86 7.87 8.33
N THR A 313 -38.90 8.03 9.14
CA THR A 313 -38.84 7.76 10.58
C THR A 313 -39.86 6.68 10.93
N VAL A 314 -39.61 5.90 11.99
CA VAL A 314 -40.51 4.81 12.43
C VAL A 314 -40.85 3.87 11.25
N CYS A 315 -39.81 3.36 10.58
CA CYS A 315 -39.94 2.56 9.37
C CYS A 315 -38.85 1.48 9.32
N THR A 316 -39.19 0.23 8.97
CA THR A 316 -38.23 -0.90 8.95
C THR A 316 -37.58 -1.08 7.58
N LYS A 317 -38.32 -0.82 6.50
CA LYS A 317 -37.83 -0.92 5.12
C LYS A 317 -38.26 0.28 4.32
N CYS A 318 -37.39 0.76 3.42
CA CYS A 318 -37.67 1.92 2.58
C CYS A 318 -37.39 1.66 1.11
N GLU A 319 -37.86 2.58 0.29
CA GLU A 319 -37.67 2.61 -1.15
C GLU A 319 -37.39 4.04 -1.62
N LYS A 320 -36.46 4.21 -2.55
CA LYS A 320 -36.19 5.51 -3.17
C LYS A 320 -37.08 5.66 -4.41
N ILE A 321 -37.87 6.72 -4.44
CA ILE A 321 -38.68 7.15 -5.58
C ILE A 321 -38.21 8.53 -6.06
N GLU A 322 -38.77 9.02 -7.17
CA GLU A 322 -38.39 10.33 -7.74
C GLU A 322 -38.56 11.49 -6.75
N SER A 323 -39.56 11.43 -5.87
CA SER A 323 -39.85 12.44 -4.85
C SER A 323 -39.11 12.23 -3.51
N GLY A 324 -38.15 11.30 -3.47
CA GLY A 324 -37.29 11.01 -2.32
C GLY A 324 -37.50 9.61 -1.74
N VAL A 325 -37.13 9.40 -0.48
CA VAL A 325 -37.25 8.09 0.18
C VAL A 325 -38.62 7.95 0.82
N VAL A 326 -39.28 6.81 0.63
CA VAL A 326 -40.58 6.46 1.22
C VAL A 326 -40.47 5.16 2.02
N CYS A 327 -41.32 5.03 3.01
CA CYS A 327 -41.46 3.83 3.83
C CYS A 327 -42.22 2.74 3.06
N LYS A 328 -41.69 1.52 3.13
CA LYS A 328 -42.21 0.32 2.48
C LYS A 328 -42.78 -0.68 3.48
N GLU A 329 -42.22 -0.72 4.68
CA GLU A 329 -42.68 -1.61 5.74
C GLU A 329 -42.61 -0.91 7.10
N CYS A 330 -43.69 -1.08 7.87
CA CYS A 330 -43.82 -0.51 9.19
C CYS A 330 -43.37 -1.49 10.30
N PRO A 331 -42.92 -0.99 11.46
CA PRO A 331 -42.26 -1.80 12.49
C PRO A 331 -43.13 -2.77 13.31
N GLY A 332 -44.46 -2.69 13.27
CA GLY A 332 -45.29 -3.59 14.08
C GLY A 332 -46.76 -3.14 14.24
N PRO A 333 -47.53 -3.81 15.13
CA PRO A 333 -48.99 -3.70 15.21
C PRO A 333 -49.48 -2.31 15.64
N ASP A 334 -48.66 -1.55 16.37
CA ASP A 334 -49.05 -0.23 16.89
C ASP A 334 -48.84 0.91 15.87
N ASN A 335 -48.08 0.68 14.81
CA ASN A 335 -47.82 1.68 13.77
C ASN A 335 -47.99 1.03 12.40
N THR A 336 -49.22 0.71 12.00
CA THR A 336 -49.51 -0.04 10.76
C THR A 336 -49.91 0.85 9.59
N ILE A 337 -50.10 2.15 9.83
CA ILE A 337 -50.57 3.10 8.82
C ILE A 337 -49.38 3.92 8.31
N PHE A 338 -49.23 4.02 6.99
CA PHE A 338 -48.27 4.93 6.39
C PHE A 338 -48.79 6.37 6.48
N ASP A 339 -47.99 7.28 7.03
CA ASP A 339 -48.33 8.70 7.10
C ASP A 339 -48.37 9.35 5.71
N LEU A 340 -48.78 10.62 5.64
CA LEU A 340 -48.85 11.42 4.42
C LEU A 340 -47.54 11.32 3.62
N GLY A 341 -47.65 10.93 2.35
CA GLY A 341 -46.50 10.75 1.46
C GLY A 341 -45.58 9.58 1.84
N ARG A 342 -46.05 8.66 2.71
CA ARG A 342 -45.33 7.46 3.18
C ARG A 342 -43.98 7.81 3.85
N LYS A 343 -43.86 8.93 4.55
CA LYS A 343 -42.60 9.35 5.19
C LYS A 343 -42.37 8.73 6.57
N SER A 344 -43.39 8.14 7.19
CA SER A 344 -43.30 7.46 8.48
C SER A 344 -44.44 6.47 8.62
N CYS A 345 -44.41 5.67 9.69
CA CYS A 345 -45.56 4.88 10.12
C CYS A 345 -46.13 5.42 11.42
N VAL A 346 -47.46 5.46 11.50
CA VAL A 346 -48.23 6.03 12.60
C VAL A 346 -49.36 5.08 13.02
N ALA A 347 -49.82 5.22 14.26
CA ALA A 347 -50.97 4.50 14.79
C ALA A 347 -52.30 5.01 14.22
N GLU A 348 -52.41 6.32 14.03
CA GLU A 348 -53.59 7.01 13.53
C GLU A 348 -53.18 8.14 12.58
N CYS A 349 -53.99 8.40 11.56
CA CYS A 349 -53.71 9.48 10.61
C CYS A 349 -53.84 10.87 11.27
N PRO A 350 -53.01 11.85 10.87
CA PRO A 350 -53.11 13.22 11.36
C PRO A 350 -54.47 13.86 11.02
N ALA A 351 -54.79 14.96 11.70
CA ALA A 351 -56.07 15.66 11.52
C ALA A 351 -56.37 15.99 10.04
N ASP A 352 -57.64 15.90 9.66
CA ASP A 352 -58.14 16.12 8.30
C ASP A 352 -57.61 15.13 7.23
N SER A 353 -57.10 13.98 7.66
CA SER A 353 -56.71 12.86 6.79
C SER A 353 -57.29 11.53 7.29
N SER A 354 -57.36 10.54 6.40
CA SER A 354 -57.83 9.20 6.73
C SER A 354 -57.10 8.16 5.88
N PRO A 355 -56.91 6.93 6.38
CA PRO A 355 -56.25 5.88 5.60
C PRO A 355 -57.11 5.50 4.38
N ASP A 356 -56.47 5.31 3.24
CA ASP A 356 -57.08 4.71 2.06
C ASP A 356 -57.11 3.17 2.16
N THR A 357 -57.46 2.51 1.05
CA THR A 357 -57.52 1.04 0.99
C THR A 357 -56.15 0.36 1.16
N ASP A 358 -55.06 1.10 0.97
CA ASP A 358 -53.68 0.62 1.08
C ASP A 358 -53.04 1.04 2.42
N SER A 359 -53.85 1.49 3.39
CA SER A 359 -53.39 1.98 4.70
C SER A 359 -52.43 3.17 4.60
N VAL A 360 -52.62 4.04 3.60
CA VAL A 360 -51.88 5.29 3.45
C VAL A 360 -52.77 6.46 3.84
N CYS A 361 -52.31 7.33 4.73
CA CYS A 361 -53.03 8.55 5.07
C CYS A 361 -53.15 9.46 3.84
N VAL A 362 -54.38 9.75 3.44
CA VAL A 362 -54.70 10.70 2.38
C VAL A 362 -55.51 11.86 2.93
N GLN A 363 -55.23 13.07 2.44
CA GLN A 363 -55.95 14.26 2.85
C GLN A 363 -57.41 14.15 2.41
N GLN A 364 -58.36 14.40 3.30
CA GLN A 364 -59.77 14.40 2.91
C GLN A 364 -60.00 15.60 1.99
N GLY A 365 -60.19 15.33 0.70
CA GLY A 365 -60.64 16.36 -0.23
C GLY A 365 -61.90 17.02 0.29
N PHE A 366 -62.04 18.34 0.10
CA PHE A 366 -63.23 19.12 0.45
C PHE A 366 -64.51 18.38 -0.02
N ARG A 367 -65.16 17.64 0.87
CA ARG A 367 -66.49 17.08 0.59
C ARG A 367 -67.51 18.20 0.71
N LEU A 368 -67.89 18.78 -0.43
CA LEU A 368 -69.11 19.56 -0.56
C LEU A 368 -70.31 18.64 -0.27
N PHE A 369 -70.73 18.56 0.99
CA PHE A 369 -71.98 17.92 1.35
C PHE A 369 -73.16 18.75 0.82
N LEU A 370 -73.77 18.30 -0.28
CA LEU A 370 -75.10 18.75 -0.71
C LEU A 370 -76.17 18.08 0.17
N GLN A 371 -76.42 18.63 1.36
CA GLN A 371 -77.65 18.28 2.09
C GLN A 371 -78.84 19.01 1.45
N ARG A 372 -79.70 18.28 0.73
CA ARG A 372 -81.03 18.75 0.34
C ARG A 372 -81.93 18.81 1.57
N THR A 373 -81.91 19.93 2.27
CA THR A 373 -83.07 20.39 3.07
C THR A 373 -83.36 21.83 2.68
N SER A 374 -84.55 22.05 2.11
CA SER A 374 -85.16 23.33 1.74
C SER A 374 -84.22 24.48 1.30
N GLY A 375 -83.94 24.54 0.00
CA GLY A 375 -83.76 25.81 -0.72
C GLY A 375 -82.46 26.61 -0.53
N TYR A 376 -81.50 26.19 0.30
CA TYR A 376 -80.21 26.90 0.46
C TYR A 376 -79.00 25.95 0.39
N LEU A 377 -77.99 26.30 -0.43
CA LEU A 377 -76.67 25.67 -0.37
C LEU A 377 -75.96 26.14 0.90
N ARG A 378 -75.57 25.21 1.78
CA ARG A 378 -74.67 25.47 2.91
C ARG A 378 -73.33 24.78 2.68
N CYS A 379 -72.25 25.54 2.76
CA CYS A 379 -70.89 25.01 2.95
C CYS A 379 -70.59 25.03 4.45
N GLY A 380 -70.12 23.94 5.03
CA GLY A 380 -69.78 23.88 6.46
C GLY A 380 -68.65 22.90 6.77
N TYR A 381 -67.73 23.32 7.64
CA TYR A 381 -66.66 22.52 8.25
C TYR A 381 -67.22 21.60 9.36
N PRO A 382 -66.63 20.41 9.63
CA PRO A 382 -67.07 19.57 10.74
C PRO A 382 -66.77 20.18 12.12
N HIS A 383 -65.78 21.07 12.26
CA HIS A 383 -65.34 21.55 13.58
C HIS A 383 -64.98 23.04 13.74
N ARG A 384 -65.28 23.94 12.79
CA ARG A 384 -65.12 25.40 13.02
C ARG A 384 -66.28 26.24 12.50
N ARG A 385 -66.49 27.36 13.21
CA ARG A 385 -67.65 28.27 13.17
C ARG A 385 -68.07 28.66 11.75
N ARG A 386 -69.40 28.79 11.61
CA ARG A 386 -70.17 29.16 10.41
C ARG A 386 -69.59 30.38 9.69
N VAL A 387 -69.31 30.25 8.39
CA VAL A 387 -69.06 31.38 7.49
C VAL A 387 -70.14 31.35 6.40
N LEU A 388 -70.90 32.44 6.25
CA LEU A 388 -71.89 32.60 5.18
C LEU A 388 -71.19 32.98 3.87
N CYS A 389 -71.40 32.20 2.80
CA CYS A 389 -71.03 32.60 1.44
C CYS A 389 -72.25 33.11 0.67
N HIS A 390 -72.17 34.31 0.09
CA HIS A 390 -73.17 34.86 -0.82
C HIS A 390 -72.95 34.35 -2.26
N LYS A 391 -74.05 33.97 -2.92
CA LYS A 391 -74.10 33.53 -4.32
C LYS A 391 -74.16 34.78 -5.21
N LYS A 392 -73.11 35.07 -5.99
CA LYS A 392 -73.23 35.97 -7.15
C LYS A 392 -74.03 35.22 -8.23
N LYS A 393 -75.11 35.85 -8.71
CA LYS A 393 -75.94 35.36 -9.82
C LYS A 393 -75.16 35.38 -11.12
#